data_AF-A0A925D8Z8-F1
#
_entry.id   AF-A0A925D8Z8-F1
#
_cell.length_a   1.000
_cell.length_b   1.000
_cell.length_c   1.000
_cell.angle_alpha   90.00
_cell.angle_beta   90.00
_cell.angle_gamma   90.00
#
_symmetry.space_group_name_H-M   'P 1'
#
loop_
_entity.id
_entity.type
_entity.pdbx_description
1 polymer ?
#
loop_
_entity_poly.entity_id
_entity_poly.type
_entity_poly.pdbx_seq_one_letter_code
_entity_poly.pdbx_strand_id
1 'polypeptide(L)'
;MSADSLQIQNLNDLRNYVHYTLCEQNELERGAFDITERILVRGKKACGIYFCLYGPRSVKLTAIWETERNTILFYGSSGERRAKTQLEAAPRLEHASLAAAH
;
A
#
# COMPACT_ATOMS: atom_id res chain seq x y z
N MET A 1 -22.81 -5.63 12.49
CA MET A 1 -21.88 -6.31 11.56
C MET A 1 -20.58 -5.55 11.68
N SER A 2 -19.62 -6.14 12.38
CA SER A 2 -18.42 -5.48 12.90
C SER A 2 -17.59 -4.91 11.76
N ALA A 3 -17.32 -3.61 11.82
CA ALA A 3 -16.25 -3.02 11.05
C ALA A 3 -14.96 -3.75 11.48
N ASP A 4 -14.32 -4.44 10.56
CA ASP A 4 -13.06 -5.11 10.84
C ASP A 4 -12.02 -4.01 11.13
N SER A 5 -11.72 -3.84 12.41
CA SER A 5 -10.82 -2.83 12.92
C SER A 5 -9.38 -3.16 12.53
N LEU A 6 -9.01 -2.84 11.30
CA LEU A 6 -7.65 -3.08 10.81
C LEU A 6 -6.68 -2.11 11.48
N GLN A 7 -6.00 -2.62 12.49
CA GLN A 7 -4.99 -1.91 13.27
C GLN A 7 -3.59 -2.25 12.75
N ILE A 8 -3.10 -1.43 11.83
CA ILE A 8 -1.75 -1.57 11.28
C ILE A 8 -0.83 -0.58 12.00
N GLN A 9 0.06 -1.11 12.82
CA GLN A 9 0.92 -0.29 13.67
C GLN A 9 2.26 0.10 13.00
N ASN A 10 2.72 -0.72 12.06
CA ASN A 10 4.01 -0.55 11.39
C ASN A 10 3.90 -0.64 9.87
N LEU A 11 4.90 -0.09 9.17
CA LEU A 11 4.97 -0.16 7.70
C LEU A 11 5.12 -1.60 7.18
N ASN A 12 5.79 -2.47 7.93
CA ASN A 12 5.94 -3.86 7.54
C ASN A 12 4.59 -4.60 7.55
N ASP A 13 3.76 -4.37 8.57
CA ASP A 13 2.38 -4.89 8.62
C ASP A 13 1.54 -4.31 7.47
N LEU A 14 1.70 -3.03 7.17
CA LEU A 14 1.03 -2.39 6.04
C LEU A 14 1.39 -3.08 4.72
N ARG A 15 2.68 -3.27 4.48
CA ARG A 15 3.20 -3.95 3.29
C ARG A 15 2.65 -5.37 3.19
N ASN A 16 2.73 -6.14 4.27
CA ASN A 16 2.21 -7.52 4.30
C ASN A 16 0.71 -7.56 4.05
N TYR A 17 -0.05 -6.65 4.65
CA TYR A 17 -1.50 -6.56 4.44
C TYR A 17 -1.83 -6.21 2.98
N VAL A 18 -1.14 -5.23 2.40
CA VAL A 18 -1.31 -4.84 0.99
C VAL A 18 -0.96 -5.99 0.07
N HIS A 19 0.18 -6.65 0.29
CA HIS A 19 0.62 -7.81 -0.47
C HIS A 19 -0.40 -8.95 -0.41
N TYR A 20 -0.84 -9.30 0.80
CA TYR A 20 -1.85 -10.32 1.04
C TYR A 20 -3.16 -10.00 0.32
N THR A 21 -3.65 -8.76 0.47
CA THR A 21 -4.92 -8.32 -0.13
C THR A 21 -4.85 -8.33 -1.66
N LEU A 22 -3.76 -7.82 -2.24
CA LEU A 22 -3.55 -7.85 -3.70
C LEU A 22 -3.49 -9.29 -4.21
N CYS A 23 -2.84 -10.16 -3.47
CA CYS A 23 -2.71 -11.56 -3.80
C CYS A 23 -4.07 -12.28 -3.76
N GLU A 24 -4.83 -12.13 -2.68
CA GLU A 24 -6.18 -12.69 -2.53
C GLU A 24 -7.16 -12.16 -3.58
N GLN A 25 -7.18 -10.84 -3.82
CA GLN A 25 -8.13 -10.23 -4.76
C GLN A 25 -7.90 -10.63 -6.22
N ASN A 26 -6.71 -11.13 -6.54
CA ASN A 26 -6.32 -11.50 -7.90
C ASN A 26 -5.95 -12.98 -8.00
N GLU A 27 -6.31 -13.78 -6.99
CA GLU A 27 -6.10 -15.23 -6.93
C GLU A 27 -4.64 -15.62 -7.23
N LEU A 28 -3.69 -14.79 -6.77
CA LEU A 28 -2.26 -15.01 -6.96
C LEU A 28 -1.72 -15.92 -5.86
N GLU A 29 -0.56 -16.53 -6.12
CA GLU A 29 0.15 -17.30 -5.10
C GLU A 29 0.91 -16.37 -4.15
N ARG A 30 0.69 -16.57 -2.84
CA ARG A 30 1.25 -15.74 -1.78
C ARG A 30 2.75 -15.94 -1.71
N GLY A 31 3.50 -14.86 -1.90
CA GLY A 31 4.97 -14.87 -1.87
C GLY A 31 5.62 -15.27 -3.20
N ALA A 32 4.83 -15.61 -4.23
CA ALA A 32 5.36 -15.87 -5.56
C ALA A 32 5.80 -14.59 -6.29
N PHE A 33 5.27 -13.43 -5.88
CA PHE A 33 5.51 -12.14 -6.51
C PHE A 33 6.08 -11.14 -5.53
N ASP A 34 7.11 -10.42 -5.98
CA ASP A 34 7.72 -9.34 -5.23
C ASP A 34 6.85 -8.08 -5.26
N ILE A 35 6.85 -7.36 -4.14
CA ILE A 35 6.18 -6.08 -4.00
C ILE A 35 7.19 -5.01 -3.65
N THR A 36 7.18 -3.98 -4.45
CA THR A 36 7.99 -2.78 -4.26
C THR A 36 7.15 -1.73 -3.55
N GLU A 37 7.79 -0.95 -2.68
CA GLU A 37 7.17 0.15 -1.96
C GLU A 37 7.96 1.44 -2.16
N ARG A 38 7.24 2.56 -2.28
CA ARG A 38 7.81 3.88 -2.51
C ARG A 38 7.09 4.90 -1.65
N ILE A 39 7.84 5.55 -0.78
CA ILE A 39 7.30 6.64 0.04
C ILE A 39 6.96 7.83 -0.86
N LEU A 40 5.71 8.29 -0.77
CA LEU A 40 5.23 9.50 -1.43
C LEU A 40 5.47 10.68 -0.50
N VAL A 41 6.27 11.64 -0.97
CA VAL A 41 6.54 12.88 -0.24
C VAL A 41 5.87 14.03 -0.97
N ARG A 42 5.07 14.79 -0.24
CA ARG A 42 4.46 16.02 -0.71
C ARG A 42 5.18 17.20 -0.06
N GLY A 43 6.02 17.89 -0.83
CA GLY A 43 6.88 18.96 -0.33
C GLY A 43 7.95 18.42 0.62
N LYS A 44 7.82 18.70 1.92
CA LYS A 44 8.76 18.24 2.98
C LYS A 44 8.20 17.15 3.89
N LYS A 45 7.00 16.63 3.61
CA LYS A 45 6.32 15.66 4.47
C LYS A 45 5.98 14.38 3.70
N ALA A 46 6.28 13.24 4.30
CA ALA A 46 5.82 11.96 3.81
C ALA A 46 4.29 11.89 3.99
N CYS A 47 3.57 11.67 2.89
CA CYS A 47 2.11 11.79 2.81
C CYS A 47 1.43 10.45 2.47
N GLY A 48 2.22 9.41 2.19
CA GLY A 48 1.72 8.09 1.84
C GLY A 48 2.80 7.16 1.34
N ILE A 49 2.38 5.95 0.95
CA ILE A 49 3.23 4.94 0.34
C ILE A 49 2.52 4.37 -0.88
N TYR A 50 3.25 4.30 -1.98
CA TYR A 50 2.86 3.61 -3.19
C TYR A 50 3.46 2.21 -3.19
N PHE A 51 2.61 1.21 -3.33
CA PHE A 51 2.97 -0.20 -3.46
C PHE A 51 2.72 -0.68 -4.89
N CYS A 52 3.64 -1.49 -5.40
CA CYS A 52 3.55 -2.04 -6.74
C CYS A 52 3.95 -3.50 -6.73
N LEU A 53 2.99 -4.37 -7.02
CA LEU A 53 3.15 -5.81 -7.11
C LEU A 53 3.15 -6.22 -8.59
N TYR A 54 4.17 -6.97 -8.97
CA TYR A 54 4.33 -7.47 -10.32
C TYR A 54 3.82 -8.89 -10.40
N GLY A 55 2.62 -9.05 -10.95
CA GLY A 55 1.97 -10.34 -11.13
C GLY A 55 2.45 -11.07 -12.38
N PRO A 56 1.93 -12.29 -12.60
CA PRO A 56 2.24 -13.08 -13.77
C PRO A 56 1.61 -12.44 -15.01
N ARG A 57 2.16 -12.70 -16.20
CA ARG A 57 1.64 -12.19 -17.50
C ARG A 57 1.61 -10.66 -17.64
N SER A 58 2.58 -9.96 -17.05
CA SER A 58 2.68 -8.49 -17.06
C SER A 58 1.52 -7.76 -16.36
N VAL A 59 0.82 -8.43 -15.45
CA VAL A 59 -0.19 -7.79 -14.59
C VAL A 59 0.54 -6.91 -13.57
N LYS A 60 0.20 -5.61 -13.54
CA LYS A 60 0.75 -4.66 -12.57
C LYS A 60 -0.33 -4.23 -11.60
N LEU A 61 -0.29 -4.75 -10.38
CA LEU A 61 -1.22 -4.37 -9.34
C LEU A 61 -0.59 -3.29 -8.47
N THR A 62 -1.38 -2.27 -8.13
CA THR A 62 -0.83 -1.13 -7.41
C THR A 62 -1.75 -0.78 -6.25
N ALA A 63 -1.17 -0.31 -5.16
CA ALA A 63 -1.93 0.15 -4.01
C ALA A 63 -1.30 1.43 -3.46
N ILE A 64 -2.12 2.31 -2.92
CA ILE A 64 -1.67 3.59 -2.38
C ILE A 64 -2.24 3.70 -0.98
N TRP A 65 -1.37 3.78 0.02
CA TRP A 65 -1.76 4.18 1.35
C TRP A 65 -1.54 5.68 1.51
N GLU A 66 -2.59 6.40 1.89
CA GLU A 66 -2.53 7.83 2.23
C GLU A 66 -2.57 8.02 3.75
N THR A 67 -1.66 8.86 4.27
CA THR A 67 -1.62 9.19 5.69
C THR A 67 -2.74 10.17 6.09
N GLU A 68 -3.27 10.95 5.14
CA GLU A 68 -4.29 11.98 5.41
C GLU A 68 -5.60 11.37 5.93
N ARG A 69 -6.13 10.36 5.23
CA ARG A 69 -7.35 9.65 5.64
C ARG A 69 -7.08 8.28 6.26
N ASN A 70 -5.82 7.93 6.41
CA ASN A 70 -5.36 6.61 6.83
C ASN A 70 -6.07 5.49 6.04
N THR A 71 -6.08 5.63 4.71
CA THR A 71 -6.85 4.75 3.83
C THR A 71 -5.92 4.15 2.78
N ILE A 72 -6.08 2.86 2.53
CA ILE A 72 -5.42 2.13 1.46
C ILE A 72 -6.37 2.08 0.27
N LEU A 73 -5.89 2.49 -0.88
CA LEU A 73 -6.58 2.47 -2.16
C LEU A 73 -5.94 1.39 -3.02
N PHE A 74 -6.73 0.39 -3.43
CA PHE A 74 -6.27 -0.70 -4.28
C PHE A 74 -6.66 -0.45 -5.73
N TYR A 75 -5.69 -0.54 -6.61
CA TYR A 75 -5.82 -0.32 -8.05
C TYR A 75 -5.50 -1.60 -8.81
N GLY A 76 -6.37 -1.95 -9.76
CA GLY A 76 -6.18 -3.08 -10.65
C GLY A 76 -5.14 -2.80 -11.73
N SER A 77 -4.93 -3.79 -12.60
CA SER A 77 -3.97 -3.74 -13.72
C SER A 77 -4.20 -2.59 -14.69
N SER A 78 -5.43 -2.12 -14.84
CA SER A 78 -5.78 -0.99 -15.72
C SER A 78 -5.68 0.37 -15.02
N GLY A 79 -5.29 0.42 -13.74
CA GLY A 79 -5.32 1.65 -12.93
C GLY A 79 -6.72 2.02 -12.41
N GLU A 80 -7.69 1.13 -12.55
CA GLU A 80 -9.03 1.29 -11.99
C GLU A 80 -9.02 1.03 -10.47
N ARG A 81 -9.74 1.84 -9.68
CA ARG A 81 -9.85 1.62 -8.23
C ARG A 81 -10.79 0.45 -7.96
N ARG A 82 -10.25 -0.67 -7.47
CA ARG A 82 -11.00 -1.90 -7.18
C ARG A 82 -11.58 -1.91 -5.78
N ALA A 83 -10.77 -1.50 -4.81
CA ALA A 83 -11.15 -1.53 -3.40
C ALA A 83 -10.52 -0.37 -2.64
N LYS A 84 -11.06 -0.11 -1.45
CA LYS A 84 -10.45 0.77 -0.47
C LYS A 84 -10.63 0.16 0.91
N THR A 85 -9.62 0.33 1.76
CA THR A 85 -9.62 -0.14 3.14
C THR A 85 -9.20 1.01 4.02
N GLN A 86 -10.05 1.39 4.97
CA GLN A 86 -9.71 2.39 5.97
C GLN A 86 -9.07 1.67 7.16
N LEU A 87 -7.93 2.20 7.62
CA LEU A 87 -7.24 1.70 8.79
C LEU A 87 -7.66 2.51 10.01
N GLU A 88 -7.81 1.85 11.16
CA GLU A 88 -8.15 2.53 12.41
C GLU A 88 -6.92 3.14 13.08
N ALA A 89 -5.78 2.46 12.97
CA ALA A 89 -4.48 2.95 13.40
C ALA A 89 -3.61 3.23 12.18
N ALA A 90 -2.99 4.42 12.15
CA ALA A 90 -2.07 4.79 11.09
C ALA A 90 -0.65 4.35 11.49
N PRO A 91 0.06 3.57 10.65
CA PRO A 91 1.44 3.24 10.95
C PRO A 91 2.28 4.52 10.95
N ARG A 92 3.30 4.55 11.82
CA ARG A 92 4.18 5.71 11.96
C ARG A 92 5.08 5.80 10.73
N LEU A 93 4.74 6.70 9.81
CA LEU A 93 5.61 7.02 8.68
C LEU A 93 6.69 7.97 9.17
N GLU A 94 7.83 7.42 9.57
CA GLU A 94 8.99 8.22 9.94
C GLU A 94 9.37 9.15 8.79
N HIS A 95 9.67 10.40 9.12
CA HIS A 95 10.06 11.39 8.13
C HIS A 95 11.27 10.85 7.37
N ALA A 96 11.06 10.44 6.12
CA ALA A 96 12.15 10.28 5.17
C ALA A 96 12.80 11.66 5.06
N SER A 97 13.89 11.84 5.81
CA SER A 97 14.79 12.98 5.68
C SER A 97 15.30 12.95 4.25
N LEU A 98 14.61 13.65 3.36
CA LEU A 98 15.06 13.88 2.00
C LEU A 98 16.30 14.76 2.07
N ALA A 99 17.46 14.14 2.18
CA ALA A 99 18.64 14.66 1.54
C ALA A 99 18.31 14.70 0.05
N ALA A 100 18.01 15.90 -0.45
CA ALA A 100 17.83 16.17 -1.86
C ALA A 100 19.03 15.61 -2.62
N ALA A 101 18.82 14.57 -3.41
CA ALA A 101 19.80 14.14 -4.40
C ALA A 101 19.57 14.96 -5.66
N HIS A 102 20.59 15.79 -5.87
CA HIS A 102 20.95 16.70 -6.97
C HIS A 102 20.52 16.27 -8.39
#